data_AF-A0A382L992-F1
#
_entry.id   AF-A0A382L992-F1
#
_cell.length_a   1.000
_cell.length_b   1.000
_cell.length_c   1.000
_cell.angle_alpha   90.00
_cell.angle_beta   90.00
_cell.angle_gamma   90.00
#
_symmetry.space_group_name_H-M   'P 1'
#
loop_
_entity.id
_entity.type
_entity.pdbx_description
1 polymer ?
#
loop_
_entity_poly.entity_id
_entity_poly.type
_entity_poly.pdbx_seq_one_letter_code
_entity_poly.pdbx_strand_id
1 'polypeptide(L)'
;GEGGKGSVGDCWDRFYVRVLEMKESIKILRQALSSLPKEGDVYQSLPKKIRPPKGSIYKRTESPRGDLGYYIESDGTNIPYRLKMRSPAFTALSVIDEIAAGWLLSDVLAILGSLDIVLGEIDR
;
A
#
# COMPACT_ATOMS: atom_id res chain seq x y z
N GLY A 1 -2.28 -11.09 -13.69
CA GLY A 1 -3.13 -12.29 -13.71
C GLY A 1 -2.81 -13.05 -14.97
N GLU A 2 -2.96 -14.37 -14.93
CA GLU A 2 -2.78 -15.22 -16.11
C GLU A 2 -4.09 -15.36 -16.91
N GLY A 3 -5.18 -14.70 -16.49
CA GLY A 3 -6.50 -14.87 -17.10
C GLY A 3 -7.06 -16.28 -16.90
N GLY A 4 -6.66 -16.97 -15.82
CA GLY A 4 -7.01 -18.38 -15.60
C GLY A 4 -8.51 -18.64 -15.45
N LYS A 5 -9.28 -17.61 -15.10
CA LYS A 5 -10.74 -17.54 -15.28
C LYS A 5 -11.07 -16.14 -15.79
N GLY A 6 -11.84 -16.05 -16.89
CA GLY A 6 -12.28 -14.77 -17.44
C GLY A 6 -11.21 -14.08 -18.29
N SER A 7 -11.11 -12.77 -18.18
CA SER A 7 -10.20 -11.93 -18.98
C SER A 7 -9.04 -11.45 -18.14
N VAL A 8 -7.87 -11.29 -18.76
CA VAL A 8 -6.67 -10.81 -18.06
C VAL A 8 -6.95 -9.46 -17.41
N GLY A 9 -6.72 -9.38 -16.10
CA GLY A 9 -6.90 -8.15 -15.33
C GLY A 9 -8.34 -7.88 -14.88
N ASP A 10 -9.25 -8.84 -14.98
CA ASP A 10 -10.58 -8.73 -14.40
C ASP A 10 -10.57 -8.80 -12.85
N CYS A 11 -11.76 -8.66 -12.24
CA CYS A 11 -11.91 -8.73 -10.79
C CYS A 11 -11.46 -10.07 -10.19
N TRP A 12 -11.62 -11.17 -10.93
CA TRP A 12 -11.21 -12.51 -10.49
C TRP A 12 -9.68 -12.64 -10.47
N ASP A 13 -9.01 -12.18 -11.52
CA ASP A 13 -7.56 -12.16 -11.60
C ASP A 13 -6.95 -11.34 -10.46
N ARG A 14 -7.52 -10.16 -10.14
CA ARG A 14 -7.10 -9.35 -8.99
C ARG A 14 -7.28 -10.09 -7.66
N PHE A 15 -8.43 -10.74 -7.48
CA PHE A 15 -8.67 -11.56 -6.29
C PHE A 15 -7.66 -12.70 -6.17
N TYR A 16 -7.39 -13.41 -7.28
CA TYR A 16 -6.49 -14.56 -7.26
C TYR A 16 -5.04 -14.15 -6.98
N VAL A 17 -4.58 -13.00 -7.51
CA VAL A 17 -3.27 -12.43 -7.15
C VAL A 17 -3.16 -12.21 -5.65
N ARG A 18 -4.18 -11.65 -4.98
CA ARG A 18 -4.18 -11.49 -3.52
C ARG A 18 -4.04 -12.82 -2.78
N VAL A 19 -4.67 -13.89 -3.29
CA VAL A 19 -4.52 -15.24 -2.72
C VAL A 19 -3.08 -15.74 -2.84
N LEU A 20 -2.42 -15.47 -3.96
CA LEU A 20 -1.01 -15.81 -4.16
C LEU A 20 -0.09 -14.97 -3.26
N GLU A 21 -0.36 -13.68 -3.11
CA GLU A 21 0.37 -12.78 -2.20
C GLU A 21 0.25 -13.24 -0.74
N MET A 22 -0.91 -13.75 -0.31
CA MET A 22 -1.06 -14.33 1.03
C MET A 22 -0.15 -15.56 1.22
N LYS A 23 -0.05 -16.44 0.22
CA LYS A 23 0.85 -17.59 0.27
C LYS A 23 2.31 -17.16 0.34
N GLU A 24 2.72 -16.17 -0.45
CA GLU A 24 4.09 -15.66 -0.45
C GLU A 24 4.41 -14.92 0.87
N SER A 25 3.45 -14.18 1.43
CA SER A 25 3.58 -13.54 2.74
C SER A 25 3.85 -14.57 3.84
N ILE A 26 3.11 -15.69 3.85
CA ILE A 26 3.35 -16.79 4.79
C ILE A 26 4.76 -17.38 4.61
N LYS A 27 5.23 -17.52 3.38
CA LYS A 27 6.58 -18.01 3.09
C LYS A 27 7.66 -17.05 3.60
N ILE A 28 7.52 -15.75 3.37
CA ILE A 28 8.43 -14.72 3.88
C ILE A 28 8.44 -14.72 5.40
N LEU A 29 7.28 -14.84 6.06
CA LEU A 29 7.20 -14.94 7.52
C LEU A 29 7.98 -16.14 8.05
N ARG A 30 7.86 -17.32 7.41
CA ARG A 30 8.62 -18.52 7.80
C ARG A 30 10.13 -18.33 7.63
N GLN A 31 10.54 -17.69 6.53
CA GLN A 31 11.96 -17.35 6.29
C GLN A 31 12.47 -16.37 7.34
N ALA A 32 11.73 -15.29 7.59
CA ALA A 32 12.06 -14.28 8.59
C ALA A 32 12.23 -14.91 9.97
N LEU A 33 11.27 -15.74 10.41
CA LEU A 33 11.32 -16.48 11.68
C LEU A 33 12.58 -17.35 11.78
N SER A 34 12.98 -18.03 10.69
CA SER A 34 14.20 -18.84 10.69
C SER A 34 15.49 -18.01 10.79
N SER A 35 15.46 -16.78 10.27
CA SER A 35 16.59 -15.85 10.26
C SER A 35 16.61 -14.87 11.45
N LEU A 36 15.66 -14.98 12.38
CA LEU A 36 15.55 -14.04 13.49
C LEU A 36 16.81 -14.12 14.38
N PRO A 37 17.50 -12.99 14.61
CA PRO A 37 18.55 -12.93 15.62
C PRO A 37 17.97 -13.28 16.99
N LYS A 38 18.64 -14.18 17.73
CA LYS A 38 18.24 -14.56 19.09
C LYS A 38 18.63 -13.54 20.15
N GLU A 39 19.58 -12.68 19.80
CA GLU A 39 20.17 -11.67 20.67
C GLU A 39 20.15 -10.32 19.96
N GLY A 40 20.04 -9.25 20.74
CA GLY A 40 19.89 -7.87 20.25
C GLY A 40 18.71 -7.18 20.92
N ASP A 41 18.90 -5.91 21.30
CA ASP A 41 17.83 -5.08 21.85
C ASP A 41 17.21 -4.25 20.72
N VAL A 42 15.95 -4.55 20.38
CA VAL A 42 15.19 -3.83 19.34
C VAL A 42 14.93 -2.35 19.71
N TYR A 43 15.10 -2.00 20.99
CA TYR A 43 14.97 -0.63 21.49
C TYR A 43 16.33 0.07 21.66
N GLN A 44 17.43 -0.57 21.28
CA GLN A 44 18.76 0.00 21.43
C GLN A 44 18.92 1.22 20.50
N SER A 45 18.79 2.41 21.09
CA SER A 45 19.21 3.72 20.57
C SER A 45 18.37 4.42 19.49
N LEU A 46 17.04 4.47 19.64
CA LEU A 46 16.28 5.55 18.97
C LEU A 46 16.34 6.85 19.79
N PRO A 47 16.80 7.98 19.22
CA PRO A 47 16.77 9.26 19.92
C PRO A 47 15.32 9.65 20.24
N LYS A 48 15.05 10.04 21.50
CA LYS A 48 13.71 10.44 21.97
C LYS A 48 13.07 11.58 21.15
N LYS A 49 13.89 12.38 20.46
CA LYS A 49 13.47 13.43 19.54
C LYS A 49 14.31 13.35 18.27
N ILE A 50 13.65 13.15 17.14
CA ILE A 50 14.28 13.18 15.82
C ILE A 50 14.16 14.61 15.29
N ARG A 51 15.28 15.20 14.87
CA ARG A 51 15.35 16.48 14.16
C ARG A 51 15.99 16.24 12.80
N PRO A 52 15.20 15.99 11.75
CA PRO A 52 15.75 15.75 10.42
C PRO A 52 16.51 16.99 9.92
N PRO A 53 17.49 16.83 9.03
CA PRO A 53 18.09 17.96 8.34
C PRO A 53 17.06 18.70 7.49
N LYS A 54 17.31 19.97 7.22
CA LYS A 54 16.49 20.76 6.29
C LYS A 54 16.48 20.12 4.90
N GLY A 55 15.31 20.00 4.31
CA GLY A 55 15.13 19.45 2.97
C GLY A 55 13.84 18.66 2.81
N SER A 56 13.68 18.03 1.65
CA SER A 56 12.52 17.20 1.34
C SER A 56 12.92 15.82 0.85
N ILE A 57 12.05 14.85 1.11
CA ILE A 57 12.20 13.47 0.65
C ILE A 57 10.85 12.93 0.18
N TYR A 58 10.87 12.19 -0.93
CA TYR A 58 9.77 11.32 -1.32
C TYR A 58 10.24 9.87 -1.22
N LYS A 59 9.57 9.07 -0.39
CA LYS A 59 9.86 7.64 -0.26
C LYS A 59 8.61 6.83 -0.54
N ARG A 60 8.79 5.76 -1.31
CA ARG A 60 7.77 4.79 -1.68
C ARG A 60 8.00 3.46 -0.95
N THR A 61 6.91 2.80 -0.62
CA THR A 61 6.87 1.46 -0.04
C THR A 61 5.69 0.70 -0.62
N GLU A 62 5.79 -0.62 -0.72
CA GLU A 62 4.67 -1.44 -1.15
C GLU A 62 3.75 -1.72 0.04
N SER A 63 2.49 -1.29 -0.07
CA SER A 63 1.42 -1.71 0.84
C SER A 63 0.61 -2.83 0.20
N PRO A 64 -0.22 -3.57 0.95
CA PRO A 64 -1.13 -4.57 0.37
C PRO A 64 -2.12 -4.00 -0.67
N ARG A 65 -2.26 -2.67 -0.74
CA ARG A 65 -3.13 -1.95 -1.69
C ARG A 65 -2.36 -1.40 -2.89
N GLY A 66 -1.05 -1.57 -2.93
CA GLY A 66 -0.16 -1.02 -3.94
C GLY A 66 0.80 0.04 -3.38
N ASP A 67 1.29 0.87 -4.29
CA ASP A 67 2.35 1.84 -4.03
C ASP A 67 1.95 2.97 -3.08
N LEU A 68 2.50 2.94 -1.87
CA LEU A 68 2.31 3.92 -0.81
C LEU A 68 3.48 4.90 -0.76
N GLY A 69 3.20 6.19 -0.93
CA GLY A 69 4.23 7.23 -0.97
C GLY A 69 4.09 8.24 0.16
N TYR A 70 5.22 8.69 0.72
CA TYR A 70 5.28 9.82 1.64
C TYR A 70 6.23 10.88 1.13
N TYR A 71 5.71 12.09 0.95
CA TYR A 71 6.49 13.31 0.78
C TYR A 71 6.59 14.00 2.14
N ILE A 72 7.81 14.22 2.61
CA ILE A 72 8.09 14.89 3.89
C ILE A 72 9.06 16.03 3.63
N GLU A 73 8.75 17.20 4.18
CA GLU A 73 9.60 18.38 4.17
C GLU A 73 9.91 18.79 5.61
N SER A 74 11.20 19.04 5.89
CA SER A 74 11.69 19.45 7.20
C SER A 74 12.38 20.80 7.12
N ASP A 75 12.12 21.63 8.13
CA ASP A 75 12.79 22.89 8.41
C ASP A 75 13.88 22.76 9.49
N GLY A 76 14.24 21.54 9.89
CA GLY A 76 15.20 21.26 10.96
C GLY A 76 14.56 21.13 12.35
N THR A 77 13.25 21.34 12.49
CA THR A 77 12.54 21.13 13.75
C THR A 77 12.15 19.66 13.93
N ASN A 78 11.58 19.33 15.09
CA ASN A 78 11.07 18.00 15.41
C ASN A 78 9.62 17.78 14.92
N ILE A 79 9.06 18.72 14.18
CA ILE A 79 7.74 18.66 13.57
C ILE A 79 7.95 18.78 12.06
N PRO A 80 7.34 17.91 11.23
CA PRO A 80 7.46 18.07 9.78
C PRO A 80 6.81 19.38 9.36
N TYR A 81 7.51 20.17 8.54
CA TYR A 81 6.96 21.39 7.96
C TYR A 81 5.80 21.05 7.02
N ARG A 82 5.99 19.98 6.22
CA ARG A 82 4.94 19.40 5.38
C ARG A 82 5.04 17.89 5.38
N LEU A 83 3.89 17.23 5.44
CA LEU A 83 3.75 15.80 5.19
C LEU A 83 2.58 15.61 4.22
N LYS A 84 2.83 15.02 3.06
CA LYS A 84 1.79 14.59 2.13
C LYS A 84 1.95 13.12 1.86
N MET A 85 0.86 12.37 2.01
CA MET A 85 0.81 10.99 1.61
C MET A 85 0.20 10.85 0.21
N ARG A 86 0.77 9.95 -0.60
CA ARG A 86 0.18 9.43 -1.83
C ARG A 86 -0.46 8.09 -1.51
N SER A 87 -1.79 8.07 -1.52
CA SER A 87 -2.61 6.89 -1.30
C SER A 87 -2.69 6.01 -2.55
N PRO A 88 -2.35 4.71 -2.48
CA PRO A 88 -2.73 3.74 -3.50
C PRO A 88 -4.24 3.74 -3.76
N ALA A 89 -5.06 3.78 -2.70
CA ALA A 89 -6.53 3.75 -2.83
C ALA A 89 -7.10 4.96 -3.58
N PHE A 90 -6.53 6.15 -3.41
CA PHE A 90 -6.94 7.35 -4.17
C PHE A 90 -6.66 7.18 -5.66
N THR A 91 -5.51 6.61 -6.02
CA THR A 91 -5.17 6.37 -7.43
C THR A 91 -6.03 5.26 -8.02
N ALA A 92 -6.26 4.18 -7.26
CA ALA A 92 -7.14 3.09 -7.68
C ALA A 92 -8.58 3.58 -7.92
N LEU A 93 -9.10 4.47 -7.05
CA LEU A 93 -10.43 5.04 -7.23
C LEU A 93 -10.51 5.97 -8.46
N SER A 94 -9.43 6.66 -8.82
CA SER A 94 -9.44 7.60 -9.95
C SER A 94 -9.75 6.97 -11.31
N VAL A 95 -9.53 5.66 -11.46
CA VAL A 95 -9.80 4.92 -12.72
C VAL A 95 -11.16 4.24 -12.72
N ILE A 96 -11.99 4.41 -11.67
CA ILE A 96 -13.25 3.69 -11.53
C ILE A 96 -14.21 3.93 -12.69
N ASP A 97 -14.30 5.18 -13.15
CA ASP A 97 -15.21 5.59 -14.22
C ASP A 97 -14.90 4.82 -15.51
N GLU A 98 -13.62 4.73 -15.86
CA GLU A 98 -13.15 4.02 -17.04
C GLU A 98 -13.42 2.50 -16.96
N ILE A 99 -13.14 1.87 -15.81
CA ILE A 99 -13.28 0.41 -15.67
C ILE A 99 -14.72 -0.04 -15.41
N ALA A 100 -15.58 0.85 -14.91
CA ALA A 100 -17.00 0.57 -14.65
C ALA A 100 -17.92 0.96 -15.83
N ALA A 101 -17.42 1.74 -16.80
CA ALA A 101 -18.18 2.13 -17.97
C ALA A 101 -18.72 0.90 -18.73
N GLY A 102 -20.01 0.92 -19.06
CA GLY A 102 -20.68 -0.13 -19.82
C GLY A 102 -21.12 -1.36 -19.01
N TRP A 103 -20.84 -1.41 -17.71
CA TRP A 103 -21.27 -2.49 -16.82
C TRP A 103 -22.58 -2.17 -16.07
N LEU A 104 -23.18 -3.19 -15.46
CA LEU A 104 -24.37 -3.00 -14.64
C LEU A 104 -24.00 -2.38 -13.29
N LEU A 105 -24.97 -1.73 -12.64
CA LEU A 105 -24.78 -1.18 -11.29
C LEU A 105 -24.32 -2.24 -10.27
N SER A 106 -24.75 -3.50 -10.44
CA SER A 106 -24.29 -4.62 -9.61
C SER A 106 -22.80 -4.89 -9.74
N ASP A 107 -22.24 -4.70 -10.93
CA ASP A 107 -20.84 -4.99 -11.24
C ASP A 107 -19.91 -3.91 -10.65
N VAL A 108 -20.40 -2.68 -10.49
CA VAL A 108 -19.69 -1.58 -9.83
C VAL A 108 -19.26 -1.98 -8.41
N LEU A 109 -20.09 -2.74 -7.68
CA LEU A 109 -19.76 -3.23 -6.34
C LEU A 109 -18.60 -4.24 -6.39
N ALA A 110 -18.60 -5.14 -7.36
CA ALA A 110 -17.51 -6.10 -7.54
C ALA A 110 -16.22 -5.40 -7.96
N ILE A 111 -16.30 -4.39 -8.84
CA ILE A 111 -15.18 -3.55 -9.26
C ILE A 111 -14.61 -2.81 -8.04
N LEU A 112 -15.43 -2.10 -7.27
CA LEU A 112 -15.04 -1.39 -6.04
C LEU A 112 -14.37 -2.33 -5.04
N GLY A 113 -14.98 -3.48 -4.76
CA GLY A 113 -14.42 -4.48 -3.85
C GLY A 113 -13.09 -5.05 -4.36
N SER A 114 -12.96 -5.23 -5.67
CA SER A 114 -11.72 -5.71 -6.27
C SER A 114 -10.57 -4.69 -6.19
N LEU A 115 -10.85 -3.38 -6.06
CA LEU A 115 -9.84 -2.34 -5.90
C LEU A 115 -9.36 -2.18 -4.44
N ASP A 116 -10.09 -2.70 -3.46
CA ASP A 116 -9.77 -2.61 -2.01
C ASP A 116 -9.55 -1.14 -1.55
N ILE A 117 -10.56 -0.30 -1.77
CA ILE A 117 -10.53 1.10 -1.34
C ILE A 117 -10.84 1.27 0.15
N VAL A 118 -10.14 2.20 0.80
CA VAL A 118 -10.41 2.61 2.19
C VAL A 118 -10.59 4.12 2.22
N LEU A 119 -11.79 4.57 2.63
CA LEU A 119 -12.17 5.98 2.57
C LEU A 119 -11.27 6.89 3.42
N GLY A 120 -10.84 6.44 4.61
CA GLY A 120 -9.90 7.19 5.43
C GLY A 120 -8.53 7.40 4.78
N GLU A 121 -8.16 6.55 3.81
CA GLU A 121 -6.93 6.73 3.05
C GLU A 121 -7.09 7.78 1.94
N ILE A 122 -8.30 7.99 1.44
CA ILE A 122 -8.63 8.82 0.27
C ILE A 122 -8.87 10.28 0.69
N ASP A 123 -9.48 10.50 1.85
CA ASP A 123 -9.98 11.80 2.33
C ASP A 123 -8.90 12.73 2.97
N ARG A 124 -7.61 12.57 2.62
CA ARG A 124 -6.46 13.20 3.32
C ARG A 124 -5.65 14.23 2.53
#